data_AF-A0A6N0HS42-F1
#
_entry.id   AF-A0A6N0HS42-F1
#
_cell.length_a   1.000
_cell.length_b   1.000
_cell.length_c   1.000
_cell.angle_alpha   90.00
_cell.angle_beta   90.00
_cell.angle_gamma   90.00
#
_symmetry.space_group_name_H-M   'P 1'
#
loop_
_entity.id
_entity.type
_entity.pdbx_description
1 polymer ?
#
loop_
_entity_poly.entity_id
_entity_poly.type
_entity_poly.pdbx_seq_one_letter_code
_entity_poly.pdbx_strand_id
1 'polypeptide(L)'
;MARILFNWEMGAGMGHIAPYLETAKQLVSAGHEVFFVMKELQRAERFFHGTGVKYLQAPCHPDFREGLKTSALYAQILPLTAMESEVRAVSPR
;
A
#
# COMPACT_ATOMS: atom_id res chain seq x y z
N MET A 1 -14.86 -5.93 -26.37
CA MET A 1 -14.94 -6.32 -24.94
C MET A 1 -13.66 -7.07 -24.57
N ALA A 2 -12.94 -6.60 -23.55
CA ALA A 2 -11.70 -7.22 -23.07
C ALA A 2 -11.73 -7.34 -21.55
N ARG A 3 -10.94 -8.27 -20.99
CA ARG A 3 -10.76 -8.45 -19.55
C ARG A 3 -9.36 -7.98 -19.17
N ILE A 4 -9.28 -6.96 -18.32
CA ILE A 4 -8.05 -6.25 -18.00
C ILE A 4 -7.77 -6.41 -16.50
N LEU A 5 -6.59 -6.91 -16.16
CA LEU A 5 -6.16 -7.12 -14.77
C LEU A 5 -5.03 -6.15 -14.42
N PHE A 6 -5.24 -5.38 -13.37
CA PHE A 6 -4.21 -4.55 -12.75
C PHE A 6 -3.62 -5.29 -11.55
N ASN A 7 -2.32 -5.53 -11.59
CA ASN A 7 -1.53 -6.07 -10.49
C ASN A 7 -0.23 -5.26 -10.31
N TRP A 8 0.11 -4.94 -9.07
CA TRP A 8 1.36 -4.27 -8.70
C TRP A 8 1.75 -4.76 -7.30
N GLU A 9 3.02 -5.00 -7.01
CA GLU A 9 3.56 -5.42 -5.70
C GLU A 9 2.60 -6.30 -4.84
N MET A 10 1.98 -7.33 -5.46
CA MET A 10 0.99 -8.21 -4.82
C MET A 10 -0.25 -7.52 -4.21
N GLY A 11 -0.71 -6.42 -4.81
CA GLY A 11 -1.89 -5.66 -4.38
C GLY A 11 -1.68 -4.84 -3.10
N ALA A 12 -0.43 -4.62 -2.68
CA ALA A 12 -0.07 -3.79 -1.54
C ALA A 12 0.11 -2.32 -1.93
N GLY A 13 -0.10 -1.39 -0.99
CA GLY A 13 0.10 0.04 -1.23
C GLY A 13 -0.98 0.69 -2.11
N MET A 14 -1.98 1.29 -1.47
CA MET A 14 -3.10 1.98 -2.15
C MET A 14 -2.66 3.21 -2.97
N GLY A 15 -1.47 3.75 -2.72
CA GLY A 15 -0.93 4.92 -3.43
C GLY A 15 -0.73 4.68 -4.93
N HIS A 16 -0.54 3.42 -5.34
CA HIS A 16 -0.40 3.07 -6.76
C HIS A 16 -1.73 3.01 -7.50
N ILE A 17 -2.87 3.00 -6.81
CA ILE A 17 -4.20 2.84 -7.44
C ILE A 17 -4.75 4.17 -7.91
N ALA A 18 -4.57 5.22 -7.11
CA ALA A 18 -5.15 6.54 -7.35
C ALA A 18 -4.87 7.10 -8.76
N PRO A 19 -3.66 6.98 -9.32
CA PRO A 19 -3.39 7.47 -10.68
C PRO A 19 -4.16 6.74 -11.78
N TYR A 20 -4.48 5.46 -11.59
CA TYR A 20 -5.12 4.63 -12.62
C TYR A 20 -6.66 4.64 -12.55
N LEU A 21 -7.24 5.26 -11.53
CA LEU A 21 -8.68 5.21 -11.31
C LEU A 21 -9.47 5.79 -12.49
N GLU A 22 -9.05 6.94 -13.01
CA GLU A 22 -9.73 7.58 -14.15
C GLU A 22 -9.58 6.75 -15.43
N THR A 23 -8.42 6.16 -15.66
CA THR A 23 -8.22 5.22 -16.76
C THR A 23 -9.12 3.99 -16.61
N ALA A 24 -9.22 3.42 -15.41
CA ALA A 24 -10.07 2.27 -15.14
C ALA A 24 -11.55 2.58 -15.39
N LYS A 25 -12.04 3.76 -14.99
CA LYS A 25 -13.41 4.21 -15.28
C LYS A 25 -13.66 4.34 -16.79
N GLN A 26 -12.73 4.89 -17.54
CA GLN A 26 -12.85 5.01 -19.00
C GLN A 26 -12.86 3.64 -19.70
N LEU A 27 -12.07 2.69 -19.21
CA LEU A 27 -12.11 1.32 -19.71
C LEU A 27 -13.45 0.65 -19.41
N VAL A 28 -14.00 0.85 -18.22
CA VAL A 28 -15.34 0.37 -17.86
C VAL A 28 -16.42 1.01 -18.73
N SER A 29 -16.38 2.33 -18.95
CA SER A 29 -17.36 3.02 -19.80
C SER A 29 -17.27 2.62 -21.28
N ALA A 30 -16.08 2.22 -21.74
CA ALA A 30 -15.88 1.61 -23.06
C ALA A 30 -16.35 0.14 -23.16
N GLY A 31 -16.89 -0.44 -22.08
CA GLY A 31 -17.43 -1.80 -22.04
C GLY A 31 -16.39 -2.88 -21.80
N HIS A 32 -15.23 -2.55 -21.21
CA HIS A 32 -14.26 -3.52 -20.74
C HIS A 32 -14.54 -3.95 -19.30
N GLU A 33 -14.15 -5.18 -18.95
CA GLU A 33 -14.14 -5.63 -17.57
C GLU A 33 -12.77 -5.36 -16.95
N VAL A 34 -12.73 -4.51 -15.94
CA VAL A 34 -11.49 -4.12 -15.24
C VAL A 34 -11.45 -4.77 -13.86
N PHE A 35 -10.33 -5.41 -13.56
CA PHE A 35 -10.06 -6.11 -12.31
C PHE A 35 -8.84 -5.52 -11.62
N PHE A 36 -8.92 -5.27 -10.32
CA PHE A 36 -7.77 -4.92 -9.47
C PHE A 36 -7.48 -6.04 -8.48
N VAL A 37 -6.22 -6.49 -8.41
CA VAL A 37 -5.78 -7.47 -7.42
C VAL A 37 -5.34 -6.73 -6.16
N MET A 38 -6.01 -6.99 -5.04
CA MET A 38 -5.97 -6.17 -3.82
C MET A 38 -5.60 -7.00 -2.60
N LYS A 39 -4.64 -6.53 -1.79
CA LYS A 39 -4.34 -7.16 -0.50
C LYS A 39 -5.38 -6.83 0.57
N GLU A 40 -5.87 -5.58 0.58
CA GLU A 40 -6.80 -5.03 1.58
C GLU A 40 -8.19 -4.77 0.98
N LEU A 41 -9.05 -5.80 0.93
CA LEU A 41 -10.36 -5.71 0.27
C LEU A 41 -11.30 -4.67 0.89
N GLN A 42 -11.26 -4.47 2.21
CA GLN A 42 -12.11 -3.46 2.86
C GLN A 42 -11.79 -2.04 2.39
N ARG A 43 -10.51 -1.77 2.09
CA ARG A 43 -10.08 -0.48 1.53
C ARG A 43 -10.42 -0.40 0.05
N ALA A 44 -10.28 -1.52 -0.67
CA ALA A 44 -10.67 -1.61 -2.08
C ALA A 44 -12.16 -1.29 -2.29
N GLU A 45 -13.05 -1.82 -1.45
CA GLU A 45 -14.49 -1.55 -1.53
C GLU A 45 -14.77 -0.05 -1.45
N ARG A 46 -14.23 0.63 -0.43
CA ARG A 46 -14.41 2.09 -0.27
C ARG A 46 -13.86 2.88 -1.45
N PHE A 47 -12.83 2.39 -2.10
CA PHE A 47 -12.15 3.08 -3.19
C PHE A 47 -12.83 2.86 -4.55
N PHE A 48 -13.34 1.65 -4.82
CA PHE A 48 -13.97 1.29 -6.08
C PHE A 48 -15.50 1.39 -6.05
N HIS A 49 -16.12 1.65 -4.90
CA HIS A 49 -17.56 1.80 -4.78
C HIS A 49 -18.11 2.79 -5.82
N GLY A 50 -19.09 2.32 -6.62
CA GLY A 50 -19.75 3.13 -7.66
C GLY A 50 -18.94 3.33 -8.95
N THR A 51 -17.76 2.73 -9.10
CA THR A 51 -16.90 2.93 -10.29
C THR A 51 -17.08 1.86 -11.38
N GLY A 52 -17.76 0.76 -11.05
CA GLY A 52 -17.92 -0.41 -11.94
C GLY A 52 -16.66 -1.28 -12.07
N VAL A 53 -15.55 -0.89 -11.41
CA VAL A 53 -14.33 -1.68 -11.33
C VAL A 53 -14.53 -2.86 -10.38
N LYS A 54 -14.12 -4.05 -10.80
CA LYS A 54 -14.11 -5.27 -9.97
C LYS A 54 -12.77 -5.38 -9.26
N TYR A 55 -12.75 -6.02 -8.10
CA TYR A 55 -11.51 -6.30 -7.39
C TYR A 55 -11.49 -7.70 -6.79
N LEU A 56 -10.30 -8.28 -6.71
CA LEU A 56 -10.05 -9.67 -6.28
C LEU A 56 -9.00 -9.69 -5.18
N GLN A 57 -9.07 -10.69 -4.30
CA GLN A 57 -8.05 -10.91 -3.28
C GLN A 57 -6.70 -11.25 -3.92
N ALA A 58 -5.66 -10.50 -3.57
CA ALA A 58 -4.28 -10.86 -3.89
C ALA A 58 -3.85 -12.10 -3.09
N PRO A 59 -2.98 -12.96 -3.64
CA PRO A 59 -2.41 -14.06 -2.87
C PRO A 59 -1.80 -13.55 -1.56
N CYS A 60 -2.39 -13.93 -0.44
CA CYS A 60 -1.89 -13.60 0.89
C CYS A 60 -1.25 -14.86 1.47
N HIS A 61 0.07 -14.84 1.65
CA HIS A 61 0.73 -15.89 2.42
C HIS A 61 0.52 -15.56 3.91
N PRO A 62 -0.16 -16.42 4.69
CA PRO A 62 -0.45 -16.14 6.11
C PRO A 62 0.84 -15.94 6.93
N ASP A 63 1.95 -16.53 6.46
CA ASP A 63 3.25 -16.51 7.12
C ASP A 63 4.29 -15.63 6.41
N PHE A 64 3.89 -14.63 5.61
CA PHE A 64 4.86 -13.62 5.13
C PHE A 64 5.24 -12.64 6.27
N ARG A 65 5.75 -13.20 7.35
CA ARG A 65 6.70 -12.59 8.27
C ARG A 65 8.08 -13.11 7.90
N GLU A 66 8.48 -12.96 6.65
CA GLU A 66 9.91 -13.01 6.37
C GLU A 66 10.51 -11.87 7.17
N GLY A 67 11.37 -12.23 8.12
CA GLY A 67 12.08 -11.31 8.98
C GLY A 67 12.64 -10.19 8.12
N LEU A 68 11.96 -9.04 8.15
CA LEU A 68 12.56 -7.79 7.77
C LEU A 68 13.71 -7.64 8.76
N LYS A 69 14.90 -8.09 8.36
CA LYS A 69 16.14 -7.54 8.89
C LYS A 69 15.93 -6.06 8.74
N THR A 70 15.79 -5.37 9.87
CA THR A 70 15.51 -3.94 9.98
C THR A 70 16.25 -3.23 8.87
N SER A 71 15.56 -2.89 7.78
CA SER A 71 16.19 -2.08 6.76
C SER A 71 16.27 -0.71 7.41
N ALA A 72 17.49 -0.25 7.68
CA ALA A 72 17.72 1.09 8.21
C ALA A 72 17.32 2.10 7.14
N LEU A 73 16.01 2.30 6.99
CA LEU A 73 15.44 3.38 6.21
C LEU A 73 15.74 4.67 6.95
N TYR A 74 16.05 5.73 6.22
CA TYR A 74 16.41 7.04 6.75
C TYR A 74 15.47 7.54 7.87
N ALA A 75 14.17 7.26 7.76
CA ALA A 75 13.17 7.60 8.77
C ALA A 75 13.35 6.90 10.13
N GLN A 76 14.05 5.76 10.19
CA GLN A 76 14.36 5.01 11.42
C GLN A 76 15.68 5.43 12.08
N ILE A 77 16.52 6.22 11.40
CA ILE A 77 17.76 6.79 11.98
C ILE A 77 17.43 8.01 12.85
N LEU A 78 16.38 8.75 12.52
CA LEU A 78 16.00 9.98 13.21
C LEU A 78 15.63 9.79 14.70
N PRO A 79 14.89 8.74 15.11
CA PRO A 79 14.62 8.52 16.53
C PRO A 79 15.85 8.05 17.31
N LEU A 80 16.78 7.32 16.66
CA LEU A 80 17.94 6.74 17.35
C LEU A 80 19.01 7.78 17.71
N THR A 81 19.10 8.87 16.93
CA THR A 81 20.10 9.93 17.16
C THR A 81 19.56 11.06 18.03
N ALA A 82 18.24 11.20 18.16
CA ALA A 82 17.61 12.30 18.88
C ALA A 82 17.44 12.06 20.40
N MET A 83 17.59 10.82 20.89
CA MET A 83 17.47 10.48 22.32
C MET A 83 18.80 10.17 23.02
N GLU A 84 19.96 10.55 22.47
CA GLU A 84 21.24 10.51 23.21
C GLU A 84 21.73 11.88 23.70
N SER A 85 21.02 12.97 23.41
CA SER A 85 21.45 14.33 23.82
C SER A 85 20.85 14.84 25.14
N GLU A 86 20.10 14.03 25.89
CA GLU A 86 19.63 14.42 27.23
C GLU A 86 19.86 13.29 28.24
N VAL A 87 21.08 13.16 28.77
CA VAL A 87 21.41 12.94 30.22
C VAL A 87 22.95 12.97 30.33
N ARG A 88 23.58 14.14 30.40
CA ARG A 88 24.91 14.30 31.04
C ARG A 88 25.33 15.76 31.27
N ALA A 89 24.54 16.49 32.04
CA ALA A 89 24.96 17.62 32.88
C ALA A 89 23.71 17.98 33.70
N VAL A 90 23.68 17.87 35.02
CA VAL A 90 24.42 18.70 35.97
C VAL A 90 24.33 18.01 37.34
N SER A 91 25.46 17.80 38.01
CA SER A 91 25.52 17.61 39.47
C SER A 91 26.36 18.74 40.03
N PRO A 92 25.82 19.62 40.87
CA PRO A 92 26.61 20.49 41.71
C PRO A 92 26.63 19.93 43.15
N ARG A 93 27.85 19.83 43.69
CA ARG A 93 28.05 19.85 45.15
C ARG A 93 27.86 21.28 45.65
#